data_AF-A0A972B8X1-F1
#
_entry.id   AF-A0A972B8X1-F1
#
_cell.length_a   1.000
_cell.length_b   1.000
_cell.length_c   1.000
_cell.angle_alpha   90.00
_cell.angle_beta   90.00
_cell.angle_gamma   90.00
#
_symmetry.space_group_name_H-M   'P 1'
#
loop_
_entity.id
_entity.type
_entity.pdbx_description
1 polymer ?
#
loop_
_entity_poly.entity_id
_entity_poly.type
_entity_poly.pdbx_seq_one_letter_code
_entity_poly.pdbx_strand_id
1 'polypeptide(L)'
;MEKCIFIISLLIIFINNLISQNIDRIQLENGKYILRVSDSIYPYYNFTNLSNQNILTFKNENKTIFINNNIKEMDINNGAKVKIIDTLKADSLYINLDNASYCEMLIFCNKLEINIDNASNLIIKGLVKDLKITANESSFINAADLSVWNLISTTDRAAKINVKAVNQLNLLARGTSIINYFGKPKNINIQKSAASDIISSKKKIDVKNDSLKLVKYFTIINDQTLNDTVNNEIVRSETTKVQDEDIIMFGFNNYNKKSKDKNEKFSGSWLSFGVLYTNYGQLPLSFSLPNNYDYLSINFNKSIGFQFNFLQISLSLSNKENWGLVTGLGLQWVNYILETTGNVVEYDDGIHIEPDDNIIIAVNIEQTKLSAFYLEIPLLLELKTKSKPKMDVSFGLVYGFQLFNYYKLKLTSEIINDKGYNLSSFNKSKTGLIFKININHIGCMIQYNFSNLFKPNKGPDVNPVEIGLIFSI
;
A
#
# COMPACT_ATOMS: atom_id res chain seq x y z
N MET A 1 -6.38 33.64 14.98
CA MET A 1 -6.90 32.73 16.01
C MET A 1 -7.84 31.68 15.41
N GLU A 2 -8.89 32.08 14.70
CA GLU A 2 -9.85 31.16 14.04
C GLU A 2 -9.21 30.13 13.08
N LYS A 3 -8.20 30.52 12.29
CA LYS A 3 -7.48 29.58 11.41
C LYS A 3 -6.70 28.49 12.17
N CYS A 4 -6.15 28.80 13.34
CA CYS A 4 -5.48 27.81 14.19
C CYS A 4 -6.49 26.86 14.85
N ILE A 5 -7.65 27.38 15.26
CA ILE A 5 -8.74 26.58 15.84
C ILE A 5 -9.30 25.60 14.81
N PHE A 6 -9.44 26.03 13.54
CA PHE A 6 -9.86 25.16 12.44
C PHE A 6 -8.86 24.03 12.16
N ILE A 7 -7.56 24.32 12.20
CA ILE A 7 -6.52 23.30 11.99
C ILE A 7 -6.49 22.30 13.16
N ILE A 8 -6.62 22.77 14.41
CA ILE A 8 -6.66 21.91 15.58
C ILE A 8 -7.94 21.04 15.57
N SER A 9 -9.10 21.59 15.19
CA SER A 9 -10.32 20.79 15.07
C SER A 9 -10.24 19.77 13.93
N LEU A 10 -9.64 20.15 12.79
CA LEU A 10 -9.37 19.24 11.69
C LEU A 10 -8.41 18.12 12.10
N LEU A 11 -7.34 18.44 12.85
CA LEU A 11 -6.40 17.46 13.39
C LEU A 11 -7.08 16.51 14.37
N ILE A 12 -7.92 17.02 15.27
CA ILE A 12 -8.66 16.21 16.26
C ILE A 12 -9.66 15.29 15.57
N ILE A 13 -10.36 15.76 14.53
CA ILE A 13 -11.27 14.94 13.72
C ILE A 13 -10.48 13.87 12.94
N PHE A 14 -9.32 14.22 12.39
CA PHE A 14 -8.46 13.28 11.67
C PHE A 14 -7.88 12.20 12.60
N ILE A 15 -7.43 12.58 13.80
CA ILE A 15 -6.89 11.68 14.83
C ILE A 15 -7.98 10.76 15.41
N ASN A 16 -9.19 11.27 15.67
CA ASN A 16 -10.30 10.45 16.18
C ASN A 16 -10.83 9.45 15.14
N ASN A 17 -10.68 9.73 13.84
CA ASN A 17 -11.04 8.81 12.75
C ASN A 17 -9.96 7.74 12.46
N LEU A 18 -8.84 7.74 13.19
CA LEU A 18 -7.73 6.79 13.04
C LEU A 18 -7.82 5.60 14.01
N ILE A 19 -8.91 5.48 14.77
CA ILE A 19 -9.15 4.31 15.63
C ILE A 19 -9.61 3.15 14.74
N SER A 20 -8.67 2.28 14.38
CA SER A 20 -8.93 1.00 13.71
C SER A 20 -9.86 0.15 14.60
N GLN A 21 -11.12 0.00 14.19
CA GLN A 21 -12.01 -1.00 14.79
C GLN A 21 -11.75 -2.34 14.09
N ASN A 22 -11.59 -3.42 14.86
CA ASN A 22 -11.45 -4.76 14.26
C ASN A 22 -12.81 -5.26 13.81
N ILE A 23 -13.01 -5.51 12.51
CA ILE A 23 -14.19 -6.20 11.97
C ILE A 23 -13.86 -7.69 11.89
N ASP A 24 -14.63 -8.51 12.59
CA ASP A 24 -14.42 -9.96 12.59
C ASP A 24 -15.27 -10.65 11.51
N ARG A 25 -16.46 -10.11 11.20
CA ARG A 25 -17.40 -10.72 10.25
C ARG A 25 -18.03 -9.67 9.34
N ILE A 26 -18.19 -10.01 8.07
CA ILE A 26 -18.99 -9.24 7.12
C ILE A 26 -20.15 -10.06 6.55
N GLN A 27 -21.30 -9.41 6.42
CA GLN A 27 -22.51 -10.00 5.85
C GLN A 27 -23.02 -9.10 4.72
N LEU A 28 -23.14 -9.67 3.53
CA LEU A 28 -23.48 -8.98 2.30
C LEU A 28 -24.70 -9.67 1.67
N GLU A 29 -25.81 -8.95 1.59
CA GLU A 29 -27.05 -9.45 0.98
C GLU A 29 -27.49 -8.54 -0.17
N ASN A 30 -28.07 -9.13 -1.23
CA ASN A 30 -28.74 -8.44 -2.35
C ASN A 30 -28.02 -7.15 -2.78
N GLY A 31 -26.97 -7.21 -3.58
CA GLY A 31 -26.22 -6.00 -3.92
C GLY A 31 -24.95 -6.25 -4.72
N LYS A 32 -24.24 -5.18 -5.06
CA LYS A 32 -22.92 -5.24 -5.71
C LYS A 32 -21.88 -4.57 -4.82
N TYR A 33 -20.96 -5.37 -4.29
CA TYR A 33 -19.98 -4.91 -3.32
C TYR A 33 -18.57 -5.04 -3.90
N ILE A 34 -17.79 -3.96 -3.79
CA ILE A 34 -16.36 -3.96 -4.08
C ILE A 34 -15.64 -3.87 -2.75
N LEU A 35 -14.90 -4.91 -2.38
CA LEU A 35 -14.11 -4.91 -1.16
C LEU A 35 -12.68 -4.49 -1.47
N ARG A 36 -12.17 -3.56 -0.67
CA ARG A 36 -10.78 -3.11 -0.68
C ARG A 36 -10.13 -3.38 0.67
N VAL A 37 -8.87 -3.81 0.65
CA VAL A 37 -8.12 -4.09 1.87
C VAL A 37 -7.43 -2.81 2.34
N SER A 38 -7.56 -2.48 3.64
CA SER A 38 -6.95 -1.31 4.26
C SER A 38 -6.63 -1.56 5.74
N ASP A 39 -5.51 -1.03 6.23
CA ASP A 39 -5.13 -1.09 7.65
C ASP A 39 -6.01 -0.20 8.54
N SER A 40 -6.71 0.77 7.94
CA SER A 40 -7.68 1.64 8.58
C SER A 40 -9.04 1.51 7.88
N ILE A 41 -10.10 1.24 8.63
CA ILE A 41 -11.46 1.39 8.12
C ILE A 41 -11.71 2.90 8.04
N TYR A 42 -11.85 3.45 6.84
CA TYR A 42 -12.31 4.83 6.72
C TYR A 42 -13.77 4.89 7.19
N PRO A 43 -14.10 5.66 8.23
CA PRO A 43 -15.48 5.88 8.60
C PRO A 43 -16.12 6.76 7.53
N TYR A 44 -16.82 6.14 6.58
CA TYR A 44 -17.81 6.86 5.80
C TYR A 44 -19.11 6.91 6.63
N TYR A 45 -19.67 8.12 6.74
CA TYR A 45 -20.85 8.50 7.53
C TYR A 45 -21.82 7.37 7.91
N ASN A 46 -22.12 7.31 9.21
CA ASN A 46 -23.17 6.51 9.87
C ASN A 46 -22.94 4.99 9.96
N PHE A 47 -22.10 4.56 10.91
CA PHE A 47 -22.21 3.22 11.47
C PHE A 47 -23.40 3.15 12.44
N THR A 48 -24.62 2.99 11.92
CA THR A 48 -25.78 2.56 12.72
C THR A 48 -25.82 1.04 12.92
N ASN A 49 -24.93 0.28 12.26
CA ASN A 49 -25.05 -1.17 12.12
C ASN A 49 -23.97 -2.00 12.83
N LEU A 50 -23.10 -1.41 13.66
CA LEU A 50 -22.24 -2.22 14.53
C LEU A 50 -23.10 -2.76 15.68
N SER A 51 -23.46 -4.04 15.58
CA SER A 51 -23.94 -4.82 16.72
C SER A 51 -22.75 -5.23 17.60
N ASN A 52 -23.03 -5.62 18.86
CA ASN A 52 -22.07 -5.97 19.92
C ASN A 52 -21.01 -7.06 19.59
N GLN A 53 -20.88 -7.51 18.33
CA GLN A 53 -20.00 -8.61 17.88
C GLN A 53 -19.05 -8.23 16.73
N ASN A 54 -18.77 -6.95 16.46
CA ASN A 54 -17.89 -6.50 15.37
C ASN A 54 -18.30 -7.05 13.98
N ILE A 55 -19.61 -7.15 13.75
CA ILE A 55 -20.21 -7.62 12.50
C ILE A 55 -20.63 -6.42 11.68
N LEU A 56 -20.22 -6.38 10.41
CA LEU A 56 -20.72 -5.43 9.44
C LEU A 56 -21.74 -6.07 8.49
N THR A 57 -22.95 -5.53 8.48
CA THR A 57 -24.02 -6.02 7.62
C THR A 57 -24.46 -4.95 6.62
N PHE A 58 -24.47 -5.32 5.34
CA PHE A 58 -24.96 -4.51 4.23
C PHE A 58 -26.01 -5.28 3.43
N LYS A 59 -27.11 -4.61 3.11
CA LYS A 59 -28.27 -5.21 2.41
C LYS A 59 -28.82 -4.23 1.38
N ASN A 60 -29.10 -4.69 0.16
CA ASN A 60 -29.74 -3.88 -0.89
C ASN A 60 -28.91 -2.66 -1.33
N GLU A 61 -27.58 -2.80 -1.36
CA GLU A 61 -26.67 -1.69 -1.66
C GLU A 61 -25.65 -1.99 -2.76
N ASN A 62 -25.14 -0.94 -3.40
CA ASN A 62 -24.00 -1.00 -4.32
C ASN A 62 -22.88 -0.09 -3.80
N LYS A 63 -21.83 -0.66 -3.22
CA LYS A 63 -20.80 0.15 -2.52
C LYS A 63 -19.40 -0.44 -2.59
N THR A 64 -18.42 0.43 -2.40
CA THR A 64 -17.05 0.04 -2.06
C THR A 64 -16.90 0.03 -0.55
N ILE A 65 -16.41 -1.08 0.01
CA ILE A 65 -16.25 -1.29 1.45
C ILE A 65 -14.76 -1.54 1.72
N PHE A 66 -14.21 -0.87 2.73
CA PHE A 66 -12.85 -1.11 3.19
C PHE A 66 -12.86 -2.10 4.35
N ILE A 67 -12.14 -3.21 4.20
CA ILE A 67 -11.97 -4.26 5.21
C ILE A 67 -10.50 -4.39 5.59
N ASN A 68 -10.22 -4.85 6.79
CA ASN A 68 -8.86 -5.17 7.22
C ASN A 68 -8.54 -6.65 6.94
N ASN A 69 -7.26 -7.02 7.09
CA ASN A 69 -6.79 -8.40 6.93
C ASN A 69 -7.18 -9.34 8.08
N ASN A 70 -7.87 -8.83 9.12
CA ASN A 70 -8.23 -9.61 10.31
C ASN A 70 -9.61 -10.27 10.22
N ILE A 71 -10.27 -10.19 9.06
CA ILE A 71 -11.61 -10.76 8.88
C ILE A 71 -11.58 -12.28 9.02
N LYS A 72 -12.51 -12.80 9.82
CA LYS A 72 -12.63 -14.23 10.14
C LYS A 72 -13.73 -14.90 9.32
N GLU A 73 -14.74 -14.14 8.92
CA GLU A 73 -15.93 -14.68 8.29
C GLU A 73 -16.56 -13.72 7.27
N MET A 74 -16.98 -14.30 6.14
CA MET A 74 -17.66 -13.61 5.07
C MET A 74 -18.90 -14.38 4.63
N ASP A 75 -20.07 -13.81 4.91
CA ASP A 75 -21.38 -14.33 4.47
C ASP A 75 -21.85 -13.53 3.26
N ILE A 76 -22.00 -14.20 2.11
CA ILE A 76 -22.49 -13.60 0.86
C ILE A 76 -23.74 -14.35 0.43
N ASN A 77 -24.89 -13.70 0.59
CA ASN A 77 -26.17 -14.38 0.44
C ASN A 77 -27.11 -13.61 -0.49
N ASN A 78 -28.18 -14.27 -0.90
CA ASN A 78 -29.32 -13.67 -1.57
C ASN A 78 -28.89 -12.80 -2.76
N GLY A 79 -28.29 -13.40 -3.78
CA GLY A 79 -27.94 -12.71 -5.03
C GLY A 79 -26.85 -11.62 -4.91
N ALA A 80 -26.17 -11.49 -3.76
CA ALA A 80 -25.06 -10.56 -3.61
C ALA A 80 -23.90 -10.92 -4.55
N LYS A 81 -23.34 -9.89 -5.21
CA LYS A 81 -22.18 -9.99 -6.08
C LYS A 81 -21.02 -9.23 -5.46
N VAL A 82 -19.97 -9.95 -5.12
CA VAL A 82 -18.83 -9.43 -4.38
C VAL A 82 -17.57 -9.57 -5.22
N LYS A 83 -16.80 -8.49 -5.31
CA LYS A 83 -15.46 -8.52 -5.90
C LYS A 83 -14.46 -7.94 -4.92
N ILE A 84 -13.49 -8.74 -4.51
CA ILE A 84 -12.34 -8.26 -3.76
C ILE A 84 -11.27 -7.91 -4.79
N ILE A 85 -10.90 -6.63 -4.86
CA ILE A 85 -9.96 -6.15 -5.89
C ILE A 85 -8.51 -6.18 -5.42
N ASP A 86 -8.29 -6.18 -4.10
CA ASP A 86 -6.98 -6.30 -3.47
C ASP A 86 -6.77 -7.75 -3.01
N THR A 87 -5.52 -8.10 -2.67
CA THR A 87 -5.23 -9.41 -2.10
C THR A 87 -5.59 -9.46 -0.63
N LEU A 88 -6.51 -10.35 -0.28
CA LEU A 88 -6.85 -10.63 1.10
C LEU A 88 -5.80 -11.57 1.72
N LYS A 89 -5.16 -11.16 2.81
CA LYS A 89 -4.26 -12.02 3.59
C LYS A 89 -4.93 -12.35 4.91
N ALA A 90 -5.09 -13.63 5.24
CA ALA A 90 -5.75 -14.05 6.48
C ALA A 90 -5.16 -15.36 7.02
N ASP A 91 -4.99 -15.48 8.34
CA ASP A 91 -4.55 -16.76 8.92
C ASP A 91 -5.65 -17.83 8.84
N SER A 92 -6.90 -17.44 9.14
CA SER A 92 -8.05 -18.32 9.07
C SER A 92 -9.26 -17.54 8.56
N LEU A 93 -9.96 -18.09 7.56
CA LEU A 93 -11.14 -17.46 6.99
C LEU A 93 -12.21 -18.51 6.68
N TYR A 94 -13.45 -18.22 7.08
CA TYR A 94 -14.64 -18.93 6.66
C TYR A 94 -15.43 -18.11 5.64
N ILE A 95 -15.78 -18.72 4.51
CA ILE A 95 -16.56 -18.09 3.45
C ILE A 95 -17.81 -18.92 3.22
N ASN A 96 -18.98 -18.29 3.35
CA ASN A 96 -20.27 -18.87 3.01
C ASN A 96 -20.91 -18.13 1.84
N LEU A 97 -21.21 -18.85 0.76
CA LEU A 97 -21.93 -18.35 -0.40
C LEU A 97 -23.25 -19.11 -0.56
N ASP A 98 -24.37 -18.40 -0.49
CA ASP A 98 -25.69 -19.01 -0.62
C ASP A 98 -26.63 -18.20 -1.52
N ASN A 99 -27.66 -18.87 -2.04
CA ASN A 99 -28.77 -18.32 -2.80
C ASN A 99 -28.35 -17.43 -3.98
N ALA A 100 -27.78 -18.05 -5.01
CA ALA A 100 -27.36 -17.41 -6.27
C ALA A 100 -26.34 -16.26 -6.08
N SER A 101 -25.51 -16.35 -5.05
CA SER A 101 -24.45 -15.38 -4.79
C SER A 101 -23.26 -15.57 -5.73
N TYR A 102 -22.45 -14.51 -5.87
CA TYR A 102 -21.24 -14.53 -6.68
C TYR A 102 -20.11 -13.86 -5.93
N CYS A 103 -18.93 -14.49 -5.92
CA CYS A 103 -17.71 -13.90 -5.37
C CYS A 103 -16.51 -14.11 -6.29
N GLU A 104 -15.72 -13.06 -6.48
CA GLU A 104 -14.40 -13.11 -7.12
C GLU A 104 -13.35 -12.55 -6.16
N MET A 105 -12.29 -13.31 -5.91
CA MET A 105 -11.23 -12.89 -4.99
C MET A 105 -9.83 -13.46 -5.29
N LEU A 106 -8.84 -12.74 -4.76
CA LEU A 106 -7.43 -13.14 -4.71
C LEU A 106 -7.02 -13.23 -3.23
N ILE A 107 -6.59 -14.41 -2.77
CA ILE A 107 -6.41 -14.67 -1.34
C ILE A 107 -5.13 -15.46 -1.03
N PHE A 108 -4.51 -15.08 0.09
CA PHE A 108 -3.45 -15.80 0.78
C PHE A 108 -3.89 -16.21 2.16
N CYS A 109 -3.95 -17.52 2.41
CA CYS A 109 -4.51 -18.01 3.66
C CYS A 109 -3.87 -19.28 4.19
N ASN A 110 -3.74 -19.39 5.51
CA ASN A 110 -3.27 -20.64 6.11
C ASN A 110 -4.42 -21.65 6.10
N LYS A 111 -5.56 -21.31 6.71
CA LYS A 111 -6.73 -22.18 6.82
C LYS A 111 -7.95 -21.53 6.18
N LEU A 112 -8.40 -22.09 5.06
CA LEU A 112 -9.57 -21.58 4.36
C LEU A 112 -10.65 -22.65 4.33
N GLU A 113 -11.83 -22.30 4.84
CA GLU A 113 -13.03 -23.12 4.73
C GLU A 113 -14.07 -22.41 3.88
N ILE A 114 -14.54 -23.10 2.84
CA ILE A 114 -15.51 -22.58 1.87
C ILE A 114 -16.74 -23.48 1.90
N ASN A 115 -17.89 -22.87 2.15
CA ASN A 115 -19.19 -23.48 1.94
C ASN A 115 -19.91 -22.74 0.80
N ILE A 116 -20.38 -23.48 -0.19
CA ILE A 116 -21.13 -22.91 -1.31
C ILE A 116 -22.36 -23.75 -1.63
N ASP A 117 -23.49 -23.10 -1.73
CA ASP A 117 -24.79 -23.76 -1.94
C ASP A 117 -25.69 -22.97 -2.90
N ASN A 118 -26.80 -23.59 -3.31
CA ASN A 118 -27.90 -22.97 -4.05
C ASN A 118 -27.47 -22.13 -5.27
N ALA A 119 -26.85 -22.79 -6.27
CA ALA A 119 -26.42 -22.19 -7.54
C ALA A 119 -25.47 -20.98 -7.41
N SER A 120 -24.75 -20.87 -6.29
CA SER A 120 -23.77 -19.83 -6.07
C SER A 120 -22.46 -20.10 -6.80
N ASN A 121 -21.71 -19.04 -7.12
CA ASN A 121 -20.51 -19.09 -7.94
C ASN A 121 -19.32 -18.43 -7.24
N LEU A 122 -18.19 -19.14 -7.16
CA LEU A 122 -16.94 -18.62 -6.61
C LEU A 122 -15.81 -18.73 -7.64
N ILE A 123 -15.10 -17.62 -7.86
CA ILE A 123 -13.83 -17.59 -8.58
C ILE A 123 -12.75 -17.14 -7.60
N ILE A 124 -11.76 -18.00 -7.38
CA ILE A 124 -10.74 -17.79 -6.35
C ILE A 124 -9.36 -18.12 -6.88
N LYS A 125 -8.39 -17.27 -6.55
CA LYS A 125 -6.99 -17.37 -6.96
C LYS A 125 -6.07 -17.11 -5.78
N GLY A 126 -4.82 -17.57 -5.83
CA GLY A 126 -3.79 -17.27 -4.82
C GLY A 126 -3.12 -18.50 -4.22
N LEU A 127 -2.84 -18.48 -2.91
CA LEU A 127 -2.07 -19.49 -2.18
C LEU A 127 -2.76 -19.89 -0.87
N VAL A 128 -2.93 -21.19 -0.63
CA VAL A 128 -3.58 -21.70 0.60
C VAL A 128 -2.84 -22.92 1.18
N LYS A 129 -2.70 -23.01 2.51
CA LYS A 129 -2.15 -24.23 3.16
C LYS A 129 -3.17 -25.35 3.14
N ASP A 130 -4.24 -25.13 3.87
CA ASP A 130 -5.22 -26.12 4.23
C ASP A 130 -6.56 -25.58 3.72
N LEU A 131 -7.04 -26.17 2.63
CA LEU A 131 -8.32 -25.80 2.03
C LEU A 131 -9.34 -26.90 2.30
N LYS A 132 -10.47 -26.51 2.89
CA LYS A 132 -11.66 -27.34 3.02
C LYS A 132 -12.79 -26.75 2.19
N ILE A 133 -13.33 -27.53 1.26
CA ILE A 133 -14.45 -27.13 0.41
C ILE A 133 -15.64 -28.04 0.66
N THR A 134 -16.81 -27.43 0.85
CA THR A 134 -18.12 -28.08 0.74
C THR A 134 -18.91 -27.36 -0.34
N ALA A 135 -19.30 -28.08 -1.40
CA ALA A 135 -20.05 -27.50 -2.52
C ALA A 135 -21.29 -28.34 -2.85
N ASN A 136 -22.47 -27.73 -2.79
CA ASN A 136 -23.75 -28.40 -3.00
C ASN A 136 -24.61 -27.67 -4.04
N GLU A 137 -25.68 -28.33 -4.47
CA GLU A 137 -26.83 -27.77 -5.21
C GLU A 137 -26.45 -26.87 -6.41
N SER A 138 -25.81 -27.50 -7.41
CA SER A 138 -25.40 -26.84 -8.66
C SER A 138 -24.48 -25.63 -8.49
N SER A 139 -23.85 -25.48 -7.33
CA SER A 139 -22.80 -24.49 -7.12
C SER A 139 -21.57 -24.75 -8.00
N PHE A 140 -20.85 -23.68 -8.29
CA PHE A 140 -19.63 -23.75 -9.08
C PHE A 140 -18.47 -23.04 -8.39
N ILE A 141 -17.35 -23.76 -8.25
CA ILE A 141 -16.08 -23.19 -7.77
C ILE A 141 -15.04 -23.32 -8.87
N ASN A 142 -14.44 -22.19 -9.26
CA ASN A 142 -13.25 -22.17 -10.08
C ASN A 142 -12.02 -21.75 -9.26
N ALA A 143 -11.25 -22.75 -8.82
CA ALA A 143 -10.02 -22.61 -8.04
C ALA A 143 -8.80 -23.22 -8.77
N ALA A 144 -8.81 -23.24 -10.11
CA ALA A 144 -7.71 -23.79 -10.91
C ALA A 144 -6.40 -22.98 -10.76
N ASP A 145 -6.51 -21.67 -10.53
CA ASP A 145 -5.40 -20.74 -10.30
C ASP A 145 -5.09 -20.56 -8.78
N LEU A 146 -5.74 -21.32 -7.90
CA LEU A 146 -5.47 -21.36 -6.47
C LEU A 146 -4.49 -22.51 -6.18
N SER A 147 -3.27 -22.21 -5.75
CA SER A 147 -2.32 -23.26 -5.39
C SER A 147 -2.51 -23.65 -3.93
N VAL A 148 -2.83 -24.93 -3.69
CA VAL A 148 -3.13 -25.45 -2.36
C VAL A 148 -2.11 -26.51 -1.95
N TRP A 149 -1.66 -26.48 -0.69
CA TRP A 149 -0.79 -27.54 -0.17
C TRP A 149 -1.57 -28.81 0.17
N ASN A 150 -2.56 -28.70 1.06
CA ASN A 150 -3.47 -29.77 1.47
C ASN A 150 -4.92 -29.41 1.14
N LEU A 151 -5.59 -30.25 0.37
CA LEU A 151 -6.96 -30.05 -0.05
C LEU A 151 -7.86 -31.17 0.44
N ILE A 152 -8.99 -30.80 1.04
CA ILE A 152 -10.14 -31.66 1.30
C ILE A 152 -11.35 -31.04 0.61
N SER A 153 -12.02 -31.78 -0.29
CA SER A 153 -13.28 -31.32 -0.87
C SER A 153 -14.38 -32.36 -0.77
N THR A 154 -15.58 -31.90 -0.41
CA THR A 154 -16.82 -32.66 -0.51
C THR A 154 -17.74 -31.96 -1.48
N THR A 155 -18.20 -32.66 -2.52
CA THR A 155 -19.16 -32.12 -3.48
C THR A 155 -20.39 -33.01 -3.55
N ASP A 156 -21.58 -32.41 -3.66
CA ASP A 156 -22.83 -33.15 -3.79
C ASP A 156 -23.82 -32.41 -4.71
N ARG A 157 -24.91 -33.07 -5.10
CA ARG A 157 -26.07 -32.47 -5.78
C ARG A 157 -25.70 -31.57 -6.98
N ALA A 158 -25.02 -32.15 -7.97
CA ALA A 158 -24.61 -31.48 -9.22
C ALA A 158 -23.62 -30.31 -9.07
N ALA A 159 -22.98 -30.13 -7.90
CA ALA A 159 -21.93 -29.14 -7.75
C ALA A 159 -20.72 -29.47 -8.66
N LYS A 160 -20.05 -28.42 -9.15
CA LYS A 160 -18.86 -28.55 -9.98
C LYS A 160 -17.72 -27.72 -9.42
N ILE A 161 -16.57 -28.36 -9.18
CA ILE A 161 -15.39 -27.66 -8.69
C ILE A 161 -14.16 -27.93 -9.57
N ASN A 162 -13.33 -26.91 -9.74
CA ASN A 162 -12.01 -27.00 -10.35
C ASN A 162 -10.97 -26.66 -9.29
N VAL A 163 -10.05 -27.57 -8.97
CA VAL A 163 -9.16 -27.43 -7.81
C VAL A 163 -7.74 -27.91 -8.09
N LYS A 164 -6.76 -27.42 -7.35
CA LYS A 164 -5.35 -27.79 -7.52
C LYS A 164 -4.72 -28.07 -6.16
N ALA A 165 -3.91 -29.13 -6.07
CA ALA A 165 -3.21 -29.48 -4.83
C ALA A 165 -1.78 -29.97 -5.11
N VAL A 166 -0.88 -29.78 -4.12
CA VAL A 166 0.55 -30.09 -4.25
C VAL A 166 1.02 -31.20 -3.30
N ASN A 167 0.55 -31.24 -2.05
CA ASN A 167 0.98 -32.25 -1.08
C ASN A 167 -0.09 -33.31 -0.85
N GLN A 168 -1.25 -32.91 -0.35
CA GLN A 168 -2.35 -33.83 -0.04
C GLN A 168 -3.63 -33.46 -0.81
N LEU A 169 -4.28 -34.46 -1.39
CA LEU A 169 -5.53 -34.32 -2.13
C LEU A 169 -6.53 -35.37 -1.65
N ASN A 170 -7.55 -34.94 -0.91
CA ASN A 170 -8.67 -35.76 -0.47
C ASN A 170 -9.96 -35.28 -1.14
N LEU A 171 -10.52 -36.09 -2.04
CA LEU A 171 -11.73 -35.73 -2.79
C LEU A 171 -12.86 -36.70 -2.47
N LEU A 172 -14.02 -36.17 -2.15
CA LEU A 172 -15.27 -36.91 -1.97
C LEU A 172 -16.35 -36.32 -2.87
N ALA A 173 -16.63 -37.00 -3.99
CA ALA A 173 -17.70 -36.63 -4.90
C ALA A 173 -18.95 -37.49 -4.66
N ARG A 174 -20.09 -36.83 -4.44
CA ARG A 174 -21.40 -37.45 -4.21
C ARG A 174 -22.42 -36.94 -5.23
N GLY A 175 -23.57 -37.62 -5.32
CA GLY A 175 -24.61 -37.29 -6.29
C GLY A 175 -24.08 -37.30 -7.73
N THR A 176 -24.44 -36.26 -8.49
CA THR A 176 -24.03 -35.99 -9.88
C THR A 176 -22.92 -34.93 -9.97
N SER A 177 -22.12 -34.77 -8.91
CA SER A 177 -21.08 -33.74 -8.85
C SER A 177 -19.87 -34.05 -9.73
N ILE A 178 -19.14 -33.00 -10.12
CA ILE A 178 -17.96 -33.08 -10.97
C ILE A 178 -16.79 -32.38 -10.27
N ILE A 179 -15.69 -33.09 -10.05
CA ILE A 179 -14.44 -32.53 -9.53
C ILE A 179 -13.36 -32.61 -10.60
N ASN A 180 -12.88 -31.47 -11.08
CA ASN A 180 -11.68 -31.41 -11.91
C ASN A 180 -10.49 -31.05 -11.03
N TYR A 181 -9.45 -31.89 -11.02
CA TYR A 181 -8.23 -31.58 -10.27
C TYR A 181 -7.00 -31.44 -11.16
N PHE A 182 -6.10 -30.57 -10.72
CA PHE A 182 -4.85 -30.22 -11.40
C PHE A 182 -3.62 -30.48 -10.52
N GLY A 183 -2.48 -30.71 -11.16
CA GLY A 183 -1.19 -30.93 -10.48
C GLY A 183 -0.85 -32.41 -10.27
N LYS A 184 0.23 -32.67 -9.53
CA LYS A 184 0.70 -34.01 -9.15
C LYS A 184 0.90 -34.10 -7.64
N PRO A 185 -0.18 -34.15 -6.84
CA PRO A 185 -0.08 -34.23 -5.39
C PRO A 185 0.64 -35.50 -4.93
N LYS A 186 1.40 -35.39 -3.82
CA LYS A 186 2.15 -36.52 -3.26
C LYS A 186 1.23 -37.63 -2.73
N ASN A 187 0.18 -37.25 -2.03
CA ASN A 187 -0.80 -38.16 -1.43
C ASN A 187 -2.19 -37.89 -2.01
N ILE A 188 -2.85 -38.93 -2.53
CA ILE A 188 -4.15 -38.83 -3.20
C ILE A 188 -5.11 -39.84 -2.58
N ASN A 189 -6.25 -39.36 -2.08
CA ASN A 189 -7.39 -40.16 -1.65
C ASN A 189 -8.63 -39.66 -2.38
N ILE A 190 -9.29 -40.55 -3.12
CA ILE A 190 -10.44 -40.21 -3.96
C ILE A 190 -11.58 -41.18 -3.67
N GLN A 191 -12.73 -40.63 -3.31
CA GLN A 191 -13.99 -41.35 -3.12
C GLN A 191 -15.05 -40.71 -4.01
N LYS A 192 -15.78 -41.54 -4.77
CA LYS A 192 -16.80 -41.04 -5.69
C LYS A 192 -18.03 -41.94 -5.71
N SER A 193 -19.21 -41.35 -5.78
CA SER A 193 -20.46 -42.07 -6.06
C SER A 193 -20.49 -42.56 -7.52
N ALA A 194 -21.36 -43.52 -7.84
CA ALA A 194 -21.49 -44.06 -9.19
C ALA A 194 -21.81 -42.99 -10.25
N ALA A 195 -22.61 -41.97 -9.89
CA ALA A 195 -23.06 -40.91 -10.78
C ALA A 195 -22.15 -39.66 -10.79
N SER A 196 -21.05 -39.67 -10.04
CA SER A 196 -20.11 -38.55 -9.96
C SER A 196 -18.84 -38.79 -10.78
N ASP A 197 -18.26 -37.70 -11.26
CA ASP A 197 -17.05 -37.71 -12.06
C ASP A 197 -15.91 -36.94 -11.40
N ILE A 198 -14.73 -37.53 -11.48
CA ILE A 198 -13.48 -36.91 -11.01
C ILE A 198 -12.46 -37.02 -12.13
N ILE A 199 -12.05 -35.86 -12.65
CA ILE A 199 -11.23 -35.77 -13.85
C ILE A 199 -9.88 -35.15 -13.49
N SER A 200 -8.80 -35.90 -13.76
CA SER A 200 -7.43 -35.38 -13.70
C SER A 200 -7.09 -34.67 -14.99
N SER A 201 -6.70 -33.40 -14.91
CA SER A 201 -6.26 -32.65 -16.09
C SER A 201 -4.75 -32.71 -16.27
N LYS A 202 -4.28 -33.04 -17.48
CA LYS A 202 -2.85 -33.07 -17.86
C LYS A 202 -2.25 -31.69 -18.17
N LYS A 203 -3.00 -30.60 -18.04
CA LYS A 203 -2.48 -29.25 -18.31
C LYS A 203 -1.23 -29.03 -17.45
N LYS A 204 -0.09 -28.80 -18.12
CA LYS A 204 1.23 -28.59 -17.51
C LYS A 204 1.19 -27.27 -16.75
N ILE A 205 0.77 -27.33 -15.50
CA ILE A 205 0.84 -26.23 -14.54
C ILE A 205 2.18 -26.40 -13.83
N ASP A 206 2.92 -25.31 -13.66
CA ASP A 206 4.30 -25.29 -13.18
C ASP A 206 4.38 -25.69 -11.69
N VAL A 207 4.24 -26.99 -11.43
CA VAL A 207 4.26 -27.57 -10.08
C VAL A 207 5.59 -27.26 -9.38
N LYS A 208 6.69 -26.99 -10.10
CA LYS A 208 7.99 -26.70 -9.49
C LYS A 208 8.04 -25.29 -8.91
N ASN A 209 7.52 -24.28 -9.62
CA ASN A 209 7.40 -22.92 -9.10
C ASN A 209 6.29 -22.77 -8.04
N ASP A 210 5.18 -23.50 -8.17
CA ASP A 210 4.08 -23.43 -7.18
C ASP A 210 4.40 -24.17 -5.89
N SER A 211 5.13 -25.29 -5.95
CA SER A 211 5.65 -25.94 -4.74
C SER A 211 6.67 -25.07 -4.02
N LEU A 212 7.47 -24.28 -4.74
CA LEU A 212 8.44 -23.35 -4.17
C LEU A 212 7.76 -22.14 -3.52
N LYS A 213 6.68 -21.62 -4.12
CA LYS A 213 5.81 -20.59 -3.53
C LYS A 213 5.10 -21.09 -2.27
N LEU A 214 4.60 -22.32 -2.29
CA LEU A 214 3.96 -22.95 -1.14
C LEU A 214 4.96 -23.26 -0.02
N VAL A 215 6.15 -23.79 -0.34
CA VAL A 215 7.20 -24.04 0.67
C VAL A 215 7.75 -22.73 1.22
N LYS A 216 7.98 -21.68 0.42
CA LYS A 216 8.26 -20.33 0.94
C LYS A 216 7.15 -19.93 1.91
N TYR A 217 5.90 -19.84 1.44
CA TYR A 217 4.79 -19.38 2.28
C TYR A 217 4.64 -20.19 3.59
N PHE A 218 4.75 -21.53 3.60
CA PHE A 218 4.63 -22.35 4.82
C PHE A 218 5.86 -22.43 5.71
N THR A 219 7.06 -22.23 5.18
CA THR A 219 8.24 -22.08 6.03
C THR A 219 8.14 -20.77 6.80
N ILE A 220 7.47 -19.76 6.22
CA ILE A 220 7.32 -18.45 6.86
C ILE A 220 6.07 -18.35 7.76
N ILE A 221 5.25 -19.39 7.84
CA ILE A 221 4.16 -19.43 8.84
C ILE A 221 4.64 -20.06 10.16
N ASN A 222 5.77 -20.76 10.16
CA ASN A 222 6.41 -21.26 11.38
C ASN A 222 7.45 -20.28 11.96
N ASP A 223 7.73 -19.19 11.26
CA ASP A 223 8.65 -18.15 11.69
C ASP A 223 7.98 -16.81 11.36
N GLN A 224 7.59 -16.05 12.38
CA GLN A 224 6.82 -14.81 12.22
C GLN A 224 7.61 -13.82 11.35
N THR A 225 7.40 -13.78 10.02
CA THR A 225 7.87 -12.70 9.09
C THR A 225 7.62 -13.03 7.60
N LEU A 226 6.39 -13.20 7.12
CA LEU A 226 6.08 -12.91 5.69
C LEU A 226 4.72 -12.23 5.56
N ASN A 227 4.78 -10.91 5.53
CA ASN A 227 3.85 -10.13 4.76
C ASN A 227 4.62 -9.56 3.58
N ASP A 228 4.31 -10.06 2.37
CA ASP A 228 4.27 -9.31 1.10
C ASP A 228 4.62 -10.20 -0.09
N THR A 229 3.61 -10.65 -0.83
CA THR A 229 3.65 -10.79 -2.30
C THR A 229 2.37 -11.39 -2.87
N VAL A 230 1.28 -10.64 -3.04
CA VAL A 230 0.54 -10.64 -4.32
C VAL A 230 -0.09 -9.27 -4.41
N ASN A 231 0.59 -8.39 -5.12
CA ASN A 231 -0.08 -7.35 -5.87
C ASN A 231 0.57 -7.36 -7.25
N ASN A 232 -0.30 -7.25 -8.26
CA ASN A 232 -0.04 -6.98 -9.66
C ASN A 232 0.08 -8.21 -10.57
N GLU A 233 -1.05 -8.55 -11.20
CA GLU A 233 -1.32 -8.16 -12.60
C GLU A 233 -2.80 -7.71 -12.65
N ILE A 234 -3.14 -6.48 -13.02
CA ILE A 234 -3.43 -6.00 -14.37
C ILE A 234 -3.41 -4.47 -14.32
N VAL A 235 -2.64 -3.79 -15.17
CA VAL A 235 -3.09 -2.69 -16.07
C VAL A 235 -1.93 -2.34 -17.00
N ARG A 236 -2.06 -2.66 -18.29
CA ARG A 236 -1.45 -1.86 -19.35
C ARG A 236 -2.21 -1.97 -20.67
N SER A 237 -3.03 -0.96 -20.93
CA SER A 237 -3.47 -0.39 -22.22
C SER A 237 -4.73 0.42 -21.87
N GLU A 238 -4.90 1.71 -22.18
CA GLU A 238 -4.63 2.38 -23.45
C GLU A 238 -4.32 3.87 -23.21
N THR A 239 -3.37 4.39 -23.98
CA THR A 239 -3.29 5.81 -24.30
C THR A 239 -4.42 6.16 -25.26
N THR A 240 -5.37 6.98 -24.83
CA THR A 240 -6.25 7.74 -25.74
C THR A 240 -6.23 9.21 -25.35
N LYS A 241 -6.01 10.04 -26.37
CA LYS A 241 -6.04 11.50 -26.33
C LYS A 241 -7.36 11.97 -25.71
N VAL A 242 -7.27 12.79 -24.67
CA VAL A 242 -8.39 13.61 -24.22
C VAL A 242 -8.19 15.00 -24.82
N GLN A 243 -9.09 15.34 -25.73
CA GLN A 243 -9.32 16.70 -26.20
C GLN A 243 -9.82 17.56 -25.06
N ASP A 244 -9.45 18.84 -25.12
CA ASP A 244 -9.93 19.92 -24.28
C ASP A 244 -11.44 19.82 -24.01
N GLU A 245 -11.82 19.90 -22.74
CA GLU A 245 -12.82 20.83 -22.20
C GLU A 245 -13.16 20.46 -20.73
N ASP A 246 -13.25 21.50 -19.90
CA ASP A 246 -13.79 21.53 -18.52
C ASP A 246 -12.92 21.03 -17.35
N ILE A 247 -11.75 21.67 -17.17
CA ILE A 247 -11.20 21.89 -15.82
C ILE A 247 -11.93 23.08 -15.20
N ILE A 248 -12.92 22.80 -14.34
CA ILE A 248 -13.48 23.79 -13.42
C ILE A 248 -12.42 24.06 -12.34
N MET A 249 -11.56 25.04 -12.60
CA MET A 249 -10.76 25.71 -11.56
C MET A 249 -11.72 26.37 -10.57
N PHE A 250 -11.54 26.08 -9.28
CA PHE A 250 -12.15 26.85 -8.20
C PHE A 250 -11.60 28.29 -8.21
N GLY A 251 -12.18 29.11 -9.07
CA GLY A 251 -12.06 30.55 -9.03
C GLY A 251 -12.86 31.08 -7.85
N PHE A 252 -12.16 31.58 -6.82
CA PHE A 252 -12.75 32.51 -5.88
C PHE A 252 -13.00 33.83 -6.62
N ASN A 253 -14.20 33.96 -7.19
CA ASN A 253 -14.68 35.24 -7.69
C ASN A 253 -15.20 36.04 -6.50
N ASN A 254 -14.47 37.07 -6.10
CA ASN A 254 -14.99 38.14 -5.25
C ASN A 254 -14.61 39.51 -5.81
N TYR A 255 -15.62 40.14 -6.40
CA TYR A 255 -15.92 41.57 -6.43
C TYR A 255 -14.82 42.56 -6.87
N ASN A 256 -15.10 43.19 -8.02
CA ASN A 256 -14.56 44.49 -8.41
C ASN A 256 -14.71 45.53 -7.29
N LYS A 257 -13.60 45.91 -6.68
CA LYS A 257 -13.40 47.23 -6.08
C LYS A 257 -11.97 47.68 -6.36
N LYS A 258 -11.79 48.50 -7.40
CA LYS A 258 -10.57 49.29 -7.57
C LYS A 258 -10.43 50.20 -6.35
N SER A 259 -9.41 49.96 -5.54
CA SER A 259 -8.97 50.91 -4.51
C SER A 259 -7.45 50.89 -4.42
N LYS A 260 -6.89 52.06 -4.73
CA LYS A 260 -5.66 52.71 -4.26
C LYS A 260 -4.42 51.83 -4.02
N ASP A 261 -3.32 52.25 -4.65
CA ASP A 261 -1.93 51.82 -4.44
C ASP A 261 -1.68 51.28 -3.04
N LYS A 262 -1.62 49.94 -2.95
CA LYS A 262 -1.18 49.24 -1.74
C LYS A 262 0.29 48.92 -1.94
N ASN A 263 1.13 49.40 -1.03
CA ASN A 263 2.47 48.88 -0.81
C ASN A 263 2.40 47.35 -0.91
N GLU A 264 3.21 46.76 -1.81
CA GLU A 264 3.25 45.31 -1.99
C GLU A 264 3.57 44.67 -0.64
N LYS A 265 2.58 43.98 -0.07
CA LYS A 265 2.76 43.26 1.20
C LYS A 265 3.80 42.16 1.02
N PHE A 266 4.70 41.98 1.98
CA PHE A 266 5.68 40.90 2.00
C PHE A 266 4.98 39.57 1.73
N SER A 267 5.40 38.91 0.65
CA SER A 267 4.96 37.57 0.28
C SER A 267 6.18 36.67 0.28
N GLY A 268 6.12 35.58 1.04
CA GLY A 268 7.16 34.56 1.09
C GLY A 268 7.30 33.79 -0.23
N SER A 269 8.33 32.94 -0.30
CA SER A 269 8.64 32.11 -1.48
C SER A 269 8.59 30.61 -1.14
N TRP A 270 7.63 30.20 -0.31
CA TRP A 270 7.38 28.80 0.04
C TRP A 270 6.58 28.05 -1.02
N LEU A 271 5.57 28.67 -1.64
CA LEU A 271 4.81 28.04 -2.74
C LEU A 271 5.74 27.69 -3.91
N SER A 272 5.96 26.39 -4.12
CA SER A 272 6.96 25.93 -5.09
C SER A 272 6.80 24.45 -5.43
N PHE A 273 7.30 24.07 -6.60
CA PHE A 273 7.57 22.67 -6.95
C PHE A 273 9.08 22.43 -6.99
N GLY A 274 9.57 21.24 -6.60
CA GLY A 274 10.99 20.95 -6.56
C GLY A 274 11.36 19.51 -6.90
N VAL A 275 12.58 19.33 -7.41
CA VAL A 275 13.21 18.04 -7.70
C VAL A 275 14.46 17.92 -6.85
N LEU A 276 14.59 16.81 -6.13
CA LEU A 276 15.57 16.62 -5.06
C LEU A 276 16.50 15.47 -5.40
N TYR A 277 17.76 15.58 -5.03
CA TYR A 277 18.61 14.45 -4.73
C TYR A 277 18.53 14.15 -3.23
N THR A 278 18.36 12.88 -2.88
CA THR A 278 18.17 12.45 -1.50
C THR A 278 19.28 11.51 -1.07
N ASN A 279 19.87 11.79 0.08
CA ASN A 279 20.90 10.96 0.72
C ASN A 279 20.66 10.88 2.24
N TYR A 280 21.50 10.13 2.96
CA TYR A 280 21.64 10.24 4.40
C TYR A 280 23.08 9.95 4.82
N GLY A 281 23.46 10.40 6.01
CA GLY A 281 24.80 10.18 6.54
C GLY A 281 24.84 10.22 8.06
N GLN A 282 25.96 9.82 8.63
CA GLN A 282 26.24 9.88 10.06
C GLN A 282 26.71 11.27 10.48
N LEU A 283 26.55 11.60 11.76
CA LEU A 283 27.18 12.76 12.36
C LEU A 283 28.68 12.53 12.61
N PRO A 284 29.56 13.51 12.32
CA PRO A 284 29.31 14.75 11.58
C PRO A 284 29.23 14.47 10.06
N LEU A 285 28.15 14.93 9.41
CA LEU A 285 27.73 14.67 8.02
C LEU A 285 28.76 13.89 7.16
N SER A 286 28.80 12.57 7.38
CA SER A 286 29.60 11.62 6.63
C SER A 286 28.67 10.67 5.91
N PHE A 287 28.86 10.50 4.60
CA PHE A 287 28.09 9.53 3.82
C PHE A 287 28.60 8.09 3.99
N SER A 288 29.60 7.88 4.85
CA SER A 288 29.98 6.54 5.31
C SER A 288 28.93 6.01 6.30
N LEU A 289 28.62 4.73 6.20
CA LEU A 289 27.75 4.05 7.14
C LEU A 289 28.56 3.39 8.27
N PRO A 290 27.94 3.14 9.44
CA PRO A 290 28.58 2.37 10.48
C PRO A 290 28.81 0.93 10.00
N ASN A 291 29.86 0.30 10.54
CA ASN A 291 30.18 -1.10 10.29
C ASN A 291 28.92 -1.97 10.46
N ASN A 292 28.74 -2.95 9.57
CA ASN A 292 27.58 -3.84 9.46
C ASN A 292 26.33 -3.25 8.79
N TYR A 293 26.35 -2.00 8.32
CA TYR A 293 25.22 -1.40 7.58
C TYR A 293 25.56 -1.01 6.14
N ASP A 294 26.70 -1.48 5.60
CA ASP A 294 27.14 -1.17 4.22
C ASP A 294 26.07 -1.53 3.17
N TYR A 295 25.23 -2.51 3.47
CA TYR A 295 24.11 -2.91 2.61
C TYR A 295 23.02 -1.84 2.43
N LEU A 296 23.03 -0.77 3.25
CA LEU A 296 22.17 0.40 3.12
C LEU A 296 22.85 1.58 2.41
N SER A 297 24.06 1.42 1.86
CA SER A 297 24.71 2.52 1.12
C SER A 297 23.84 2.99 -0.05
N ILE A 298 23.80 4.30 -0.31
CA ILE A 298 22.90 4.91 -1.30
C ILE A 298 23.64 5.20 -2.60
N ASN A 299 23.06 4.76 -3.71
CA ASN A 299 23.38 5.27 -5.03
C ASN A 299 22.78 6.69 -5.20
N PHE A 300 23.57 7.69 -4.83
CA PHE A 300 23.14 9.10 -4.80
C PHE A 300 22.59 9.58 -6.16
N ASN A 301 23.24 9.21 -7.25
CA ASN A 301 22.91 9.67 -8.61
C ASN A 301 21.52 9.20 -9.07
N LYS A 302 21.01 8.09 -8.54
CA LYS A 302 19.68 7.57 -8.90
C LYS A 302 18.59 8.02 -7.93
N SER A 303 18.97 8.46 -6.73
CA SER A 303 18.08 8.74 -5.59
C SER A 303 17.41 10.11 -5.71
N ILE A 304 16.33 10.17 -6.50
CA ILE A 304 15.60 11.40 -6.81
C ILE A 304 14.29 11.51 -6.06
N GLY A 305 14.08 12.61 -5.34
CA GLY A 305 12.84 12.99 -4.67
C GLY A 305 12.11 14.16 -5.33
N PHE A 306 10.93 14.50 -4.80
CA PHE A 306 10.10 15.61 -5.25
C PHE A 306 9.53 16.38 -4.05
N GLN A 307 9.33 17.68 -4.21
CA GLN A 307 8.64 18.51 -3.21
C GLN A 307 7.55 19.35 -3.88
N PHE A 308 6.39 19.44 -3.25
CA PHE A 308 5.28 20.28 -3.69
C PHE A 308 4.73 21.08 -2.50
N ASN A 309 5.02 22.37 -2.50
CA ASN A 309 4.63 23.31 -1.46
C ASN A 309 3.40 24.09 -1.93
N PHE A 310 2.26 23.88 -1.26
CA PHE A 310 0.94 24.26 -1.78
C PHE A 310 0.19 25.26 -0.89
N LEU A 311 0.65 25.50 0.34
CA LEU A 311 0.06 26.49 1.24
C LEU A 311 1.14 27.36 1.86
N GLN A 312 0.92 28.67 1.90
CA GLN A 312 1.84 29.64 2.50
C GLN A 312 1.12 30.68 3.34
N ILE A 313 1.75 31.05 4.45
CA ILE A 313 1.38 32.16 5.32
C ILE A 313 2.65 32.99 5.55
N SER A 314 2.58 34.29 5.29
CA SER A 314 3.71 35.21 5.42
C SER A 314 3.38 36.31 6.41
N LEU A 315 4.34 36.63 7.28
CA LEU A 315 4.28 37.71 8.24
C LEU A 315 5.47 38.64 8.00
N SER A 316 5.21 39.88 7.55
CA SER A 316 6.24 40.90 7.44
C SER A 316 6.74 41.29 8.83
N LEU A 317 8.07 41.31 9.02
CA LEU A 317 8.70 41.82 10.24
C LEU A 317 9.41 43.16 10.01
N SER A 318 9.33 43.69 8.80
CA SER A 318 9.96 44.94 8.40
C SER A 318 8.95 45.93 7.86
N ASN A 319 9.07 47.19 8.30
CA ASN A 319 8.34 48.31 7.67
C ASN A 319 8.71 48.49 6.20
N LYS A 320 9.89 48.00 5.78
CA LYS A 320 10.35 48.02 4.39
C LYS A 320 10.00 46.74 3.63
N GLU A 321 9.31 45.79 4.26
CA GLU A 321 8.80 44.56 3.64
C GLU A 321 9.87 43.69 2.97
N ASN A 322 11.12 43.81 3.44
CA ASN A 322 12.30 43.12 2.90
C ASN A 322 12.68 41.88 3.71
N TRP A 323 12.03 41.62 4.85
CA TRP A 323 12.20 40.38 5.59
C TRP A 323 10.98 40.06 6.45
N GLY A 324 10.79 38.77 6.71
CA GLY A 324 9.64 38.29 7.45
C GLY A 324 9.73 36.81 7.78
N LEU A 325 8.69 36.31 8.46
CA LEU A 325 8.51 34.90 8.74
C LEU A 325 7.57 34.27 7.72
N VAL A 326 7.88 33.03 7.33
CA VAL A 326 7.09 32.25 6.38
C VAL A 326 6.82 30.88 6.99
N THR A 327 5.56 30.47 6.98
CA THR A 327 5.13 29.11 7.32
C THR A 327 4.14 28.61 6.28
N GLY A 328 3.75 27.33 6.31
CA GLY A 328 2.96 26.74 5.24
C GLY A 328 2.73 25.24 5.37
N LEU A 329 2.40 24.63 4.23
CA LEU A 329 2.36 23.17 4.07
C LEU A 329 3.04 22.78 2.76
N GLY A 330 3.67 21.61 2.77
CA GLY A 330 4.23 20.97 1.58
C GLY A 330 4.14 19.45 1.65
N LEU A 331 4.26 18.81 0.51
CA LEU A 331 4.41 17.36 0.38
C LEU A 331 5.82 17.07 -0.11
N GLN A 332 6.48 16.09 0.49
CA GLN A 332 7.82 15.69 0.07
C GLN A 332 7.89 14.18 -0.12
N TRP A 333 8.31 13.76 -1.30
CA TRP A 333 8.57 12.38 -1.64
C TRP A 333 10.08 12.14 -1.75
N VAL A 334 10.63 11.31 -0.88
CA VAL A 334 12.05 10.96 -0.89
C VAL A 334 12.25 9.50 -1.33
N ASN A 335 13.35 9.24 -2.04
CA ASN A 335 13.62 7.95 -2.68
C ASN A 335 15.10 7.59 -2.54
N TYR A 336 15.42 6.61 -1.70
CA TYR A 336 16.77 6.12 -1.45
C TYR A 336 16.98 4.83 -2.24
N ILE A 337 17.78 4.88 -3.32
CA ILE A 337 18.15 3.71 -4.10
C ILE A 337 19.47 3.19 -3.57
N LEU A 338 19.51 1.93 -3.19
CA LEU A 338 20.69 1.33 -2.56
C LEU A 338 21.74 0.94 -3.62
N GLU A 339 23.01 0.95 -3.25
CA GLU A 339 24.09 0.40 -4.09
C GLU A 339 24.09 -1.13 -4.03
N THR A 340 23.89 -1.68 -2.83
CA THR A 340 23.69 -3.11 -2.62
C THR A 340 22.27 -3.49 -2.99
N THR A 341 22.13 -4.52 -3.84
CA THR A 341 20.84 -5.09 -4.21
C THR A 341 20.55 -6.32 -3.38
N GLY A 342 19.28 -6.52 -3.03
CA GLY A 342 18.86 -7.58 -2.12
C GLY A 342 17.42 -7.41 -1.66
N ASN A 343 16.90 -8.45 -1.03
CA ASN A 343 15.55 -8.43 -0.46
C ASN A 343 15.51 -7.56 0.79
N VAL A 344 14.43 -6.81 0.96
CA VAL A 344 14.20 -6.00 2.17
C VAL A 344 13.48 -6.87 3.19
N VAL A 345 14.08 -7.07 4.36
CA VAL A 345 13.50 -7.84 5.47
C VAL A 345 13.52 -6.97 6.73
N GLU A 346 12.48 -7.06 7.55
CA GLU A 346 12.44 -6.41 8.87
C GLU A 346 12.43 -7.49 9.96
N TYR A 347 13.47 -7.48 10.80
CA TYR A 347 13.59 -8.30 12.00
C TYR A 347 13.34 -7.46 13.27
N ASP A 348 13.42 -8.11 14.43
CA ASP A 348 13.32 -7.45 15.73
C ASP A 348 14.41 -6.38 15.95
N ASP A 349 15.54 -6.46 15.26
CA ASP A 349 16.65 -5.50 15.32
C ASP A 349 16.67 -4.48 14.15
N GLY A 350 15.69 -4.53 13.24
CA GLY A 350 15.50 -3.51 12.21
C GLY A 350 15.46 -4.00 10.77
N ILE A 351 15.78 -3.08 9.86
CA ILE A 351 15.80 -3.31 8.43
C ILE A 351 17.13 -3.93 7.97
N HIS A 352 17.02 -4.99 7.16
CA HIS A 352 18.14 -5.71 6.58
C HIS A 352 17.96 -5.87 5.07
N ILE A 353 19.07 -5.86 4.35
CA ILE A 353 19.11 -6.17 2.91
C ILE A 353 19.87 -7.46 2.74
N GLU A 354 19.15 -8.53 2.40
CA GLU A 354 19.75 -9.84 2.20
C GLU A 354 20.13 -10.02 0.72
N PRO A 355 21.43 -10.13 0.39
CA PRO A 355 21.88 -10.40 -0.97
C PRO A 355 21.42 -11.79 -1.45
N ASP A 356 21.27 -11.95 -2.76
CA ASP A 356 20.77 -13.19 -3.38
C ASP A 356 21.66 -14.45 -3.15
N ASP A 357 22.86 -14.29 -2.58
CA ASP A 357 23.88 -15.35 -2.44
C ASP A 357 23.46 -16.53 -1.55
N ASN A 358 22.40 -16.39 -0.75
CA ASN A 358 21.85 -17.45 0.10
C ASN A 358 20.57 -18.12 -0.48
N ILE A 359 20.22 -17.86 -1.74
CA ILE A 359 19.01 -18.37 -2.38
C ILE A 359 19.38 -19.40 -3.45
N ILE A 360 18.81 -20.61 -3.34
CA ILE A 360 19.05 -21.81 -4.20
C ILE A 360 18.71 -21.57 -5.70
N ILE A 361 18.17 -20.40 -6.07
CA ILE A 361 17.88 -19.99 -7.44
C ILE A 361 18.31 -18.53 -7.62
N ALA A 362 19.27 -18.30 -8.52
CA ALA A 362 19.74 -16.97 -8.89
C ALA A 362 18.61 -16.17 -9.57
N VAL A 363 17.82 -15.44 -8.78
CA VAL A 363 17.03 -14.31 -9.27
C VAL A 363 17.93 -13.10 -9.13
N ASN A 364 18.12 -12.31 -10.18
CA ASN A 364 19.00 -11.14 -10.11
C ASN A 364 18.19 -9.90 -9.73
N ILE A 365 18.39 -9.37 -8.53
CA ILE A 365 17.82 -8.07 -8.11
C ILE A 365 18.70 -6.95 -8.70
N GLU A 366 18.15 -6.15 -9.61
CA GLU A 366 18.85 -5.03 -10.25
C GLU A 366 18.84 -3.76 -9.41
N GLN A 367 17.83 -3.61 -8.56
CA GLN A 367 17.64 -2.39 -7.79
C GLN A 367 16.79 -2.65 -6.56
N THR A 368 17.29 -2.17 -5.42
CA THR A 368 16.53 -2.05 -4.18
C THR A 368 16.34 -0.57 -3.87
N LYS A 369 15.09 -0.18 -3.59
CA LYS A 369 14.70 1.20 -3.31
C LYS A 369 13.89 1.26 -2.02
N LEU A 370 14.22 2.20 -1.15
CA LEU A 370 13.42 2.61 0.01
C LEU A 370 12.82 4.00 -0.28
N SER A 371 11.61 4.26 0.19
CA SER A 371 10.91 5.50 -0.11
C SER A 371 9.96 5.92 1.00
N ALA A 372 9.81 7.22 1.18
CA ALA A 372 8.89 7.80 2.16
C ALA A 372 8.21 9.06 1.62
N PHE A 373 6.96 9.28 2.02
CA PHE A 373 6.15 10.42 1.64
C PHE A 373 5.74 11.20 2.90
N TYR A 374 6.06 12.50 2.95
CA TYR A 374 5.91 13.37 4.12
C TYR A 374 4.98 14.54 3.82
N LEU A 375 4.18 14.92 4.83
CA LEU A 375 3.55 16.24 4.93
C LEU A 375 4.46 17.14 5.78
N GLU A 376 4.94 18.25 5.22
CA GLU A 376 5.89 19.16 5.85
C GLU A 376 5.25 20.49 6.26
N ILE A 377 5.67 20.99 7.42
CA ILE A 377 5.33 22.30 7.99
C ILE A 377 6.65 23.06 8.20
N PRO A 378 6.91 24.13 7.42
CA PRO A 378 8.11 24.94 7.59
C PRO A 378 7.87 26.11 8.57
N LEU A 379 8.95 26.59 9.17
CA LEU A 379 9.04 27.87 9.87
C LEU A 379 10.34 28.55 9.44
N LEU A 380 10.24 29.49 8.52
CA LEU A 380 11.37 30.12 7.84
C LEU A 380 11.46 31.60 8.17
N LEU A 381 12.68 32.08 8.33
CA LEU A 381 13.03 33.48 8.17
C LEU A 381 13.41 33.69 6.70
N GLU A 382 12.81 34.68 6.05
CA GLU A 382 13.10 34.97 4.64
C GLU A 382 13.50 36.43 4.46
N LEU A 383 14.59 36.64 3.72
CA LEU A 383 15.23 37.91 3.40
C LEU A 383 15.11 38.14 1.89
N LYS A 384 14.63 39.31 1.47
CA LYS A 384 14.45 39.65 0.05
C LYS A 384 15.30 40.86 -0.35
N THR A 385 15.96 40.76 -1.49
CA THR A 385 16.60 41.91 -2.13
C THR A 385 15.58 42.69 -2.95
N LYS A 386 15.73 44.02 -2.95
CA LYS A 386 14.89 44.92 -3.76
C LYS A 386 15.47 45.21 -5.15
N SER A 387 16.74 44.87 -5.36
CA SER A 387 17.45 45.08 -6.63
C SER A 387 17.09 44.00 -7.64
N LYS A 388 17.28 44.27 -8.94
CA LYS A 388 17.19 43.24 -9.98
C LYS A 388 18.56 42.59 -10.21
N PRO A 389 18.64 41.25 -10.36
CA PRO A 389 17.54 40.28 -10.25
C PRO A 389 17.04 40.14 -8.80
N LYS A 390 15.74 39.86 -8.63
CA LYS A 390 15.15 39.68 -7.29
C LYS A 390 15.72 38.40 -6.69
N MET A 391 16.25 38.49 -5.48
CA MET A 391 16.80 37.34 -4.76
C MET A 391 16.14 37.20 -3.41
N ASP A 392 15.77 35.97 -3.07
CA ASP A 392 15.22 35.63 -1.77
C ASP A 392 16.09 34.56 -1.12
N VAL A 393 16.43 34.74 0.15
CA VAL A 393 17.15 33.76 0.96
C VAL A 393 16.25 33.36 2.11
N SER A 394 15.96 32.08 2.25
CA SER A 394 15.12 31.55 3.33
C SER A 394 15.92 30.54 4.16
N PHE A 395 15.82 30.64 5.49
CA PHE A 395 16.45 29.70 6.41
C PHE A 395 15.51 29.42 7.57
N GLY A 396 15.41 28.16 8.00
CA GLY A 396 14.65 27.83 9.20
C GLY A 396 14.42 26.35 9.41
N LEU A 397 13.42 26.05 10.24
CA LEU A 397 13.08 24.68 10.63
C LEU A 397 12.00 24.12 9.71
N VAL A 398 12.04 22.81 9.50
CA VAL A 398 10.98 22.04 8.86
C VAL A 398 10.64 20.86 9.74
N TYR A 399 9.34 20.65 9.97
CA TYR A 399 8.82 19.46 10.62
C TYR A 399 8.00 18.65 9.61
N GLY A 400 8.29 17.36 9.47
CA GLY A 400 7.61 16.46 8.54
C GLY A 400 6.92 15.30 9.25
N PHE A 401 5.65 15.03 8.92
CA PHE A 401 4.91 13.84 9.32
C PHE A 401 4.88 12.85 8.15
N GLN A 402 5.31 11.61 8.37
CA GLN A 402 5.26 10.57 7.36
C GLN A 402 3.81 10.12 7.16
N LEU A 403 3.34 10.17 5.91
CA LEU A 403 2.02 9.69 5.50
C LEU A 403 2.08 8.20 5.17
N PHE A 404 3.09 7.79 4.39
CA PHE A 404 3.37 6.38 4.09
C PHE A 404 4.85 6.21 3.71
N ASN A 405 5.31 4.97 3.76
CA ASN A 405 6.61 4.56 3.25
C ASN A 405 6.48 3.22 2.53
N TYR A 406 7.43 2.89 1.68
CA TYR A 406 7.46 1.62 0.96
C TYR A 406 8.87 1.27 0.51
N TYR A 407 9.11 -0.02 0.25
CA TYR A 407 10.26 -0.48 -0.51
C TYR A 407 9.84 -0.96 -1.90
N LYS A 408 10.79 -0.98 -2.85
CA LYS A 408 10.59 -1.52 -4.19
C LYS A 408 11.82 -2.30 -4.64
N LEU A 409 11.60 -3.50 -5.18
CA LEU A 409 12.61 -4.30 -5.85
C LEU A 409 12.37 -4.31 -7.36
N LYS A 410 13.44 -4.19 -8.15
CA LYS A 410 13.42 -4.36 -9.61
C LYS A 410 14.21 -5.62 -9.97
N LEU A 411 13.56 -6.57 -10.65
CA LEU A 411 14.14 -7.86 -11.01
C LEU A 411 14.47 -7.90 -12.52
N THR A 412 15.55 -8.59 -12.92
CA THR A 412 15.97 -8.70 -14.33
C THR A 412 14.95 -9.45 -15.21
N SER A 413 14.15 -10.34 -14.64
CA SER A 413 13.10 -11.06 -15.38
C SER A 413 11.89 -10.15 -15.63
N GLU A 414 11.61 -9.91 -16.91
CA GLU A 414 10.90 -8.77 -17.51
C GLU A 414 9.57 -8.22 -16.93
N ILE A 415 8.95 -8.72 -15.86
CA ILE A 415 7.57 -8.29 -15.50
C ILE A 415 7.33 -8.05 -14.00
N ILE A 416 8.22 -8.45 -13.08
CA ILE A 416 7.88 -8.45 -11.65
C ILE A 416 8.65 -7.35 -10.90
N ASN A 417 7.94 -6.31 -10.46
CA ASN A 417 8.41 -5.38 -9.43
C ASN A 417 7.76 -5.77 -8.12
N ASP A 418 8.55 -6.14 -7.11
CA ASP A 418 8.03 -6.33 -5.76
C ASP A 418 7.96 -4.99 -5.02
N LYS A 419 6.92 -4.80 -4.21
CA LYS A 419 6.69 -3.60 -3.41
C LYS A 419 5.96 -3.96 -2.12
N GLY A 420 6.60 -3.66 -1.00
CA GLY A 420 5.96 -3.67 0.32
C GLY A 420 5.81 -2.27 0.89
N TYR A 421 4.78 -2.07 1.71
CA TYR A 421 4.44 -0.80 2.33
C TYR A 421 4.61 -0.87 3.86
N ASN A 422 4.65 0.29 4.52
CA ASN A 422 4.61 0.39 5.99
C ASN A 422 5.80 -0.26 6.71
N LEU A 423 7.02 -0.03 6.21
CA LEU A 423 8.28 -0.29 6.90
C LEU A 423 8.21 0.26 8.34
N SER A 424 8.23 -0.67 9.30
CA SER A 424 8.11 -0.40 10.72
C SER A 424 9.36 0.27 11.29
N SER A 425 10.50 0.09 10.62
CA SER A 425 11.81 0.61 10.99
C SER A 425 11.96 2.10 10.76
N PHE A 426 11.19 2.69 9.83
CA PHE A 426 11.27 4.12 9.54
C PHE A 426 10.73 4.96 10.70
N ASN A 427 11.40 6.08 10.96
CA ASN A 427 10.88 7.11 11.84
C ASN A 427 9.69 7.82 11.15
N LYS A 428 8.57 7.94 11.87
CA LYS A 428 7.32 8.49 11.33
C LYS A 428 7.30 10.02 11.30
N SER A 429 8.32 10.66 11.86
CA SER A 429 8.48 12.11 11.84
C SER A 429 9.92 12.46 11.51
N LYS A 430 10.11 13.59 10.85
CA LYS A 430 11.42 14.18 10.67
C LYS A 430 11.43 15.64 11.08
N THR A 431 12.57 16.11 11.55
CA THR A 431 12.81 17.52 11.85
C THR A 431 14.18 17.91 11.32
N GLY A 432 14.24 19.03 10.64
CA GLY A 432 15.45 19.48 9.97
C GLY A 432 15.57 20.99 9.85
N LEU A 433 16.75 21.41 9.44
CA LEU A 433 17.04 22.77 8.99
C LEU A 433 17.00 22.80 7.47
N ILE A 434 16.33 23.81 6.92
CA ILE A 434 16.27 24.07 5.49
C ILE A 434 16.92 25.42 5.19
N PHE A 435 17.67 25.47 4.10
CA PHE A 435 18.22 26.68 3.52
C PHE A 435 17.84 26.75 2.03
N LYS A 436 17.35 27.91 1.59
CA LYS A 436 16.87 28.18 0.23
C LYS A 436 17.50 29.47 -0.29
N ILE A 437 17.92 29.46 -1.54
CA ILE A 437 18.27 30.67 -2.30
C ILE A 437 17.47 30.65 -3.60
N ASN A 438 16.67 31.67 -3.84
CA ASN A 438 15.91 31.87 -5.06
C ASN A 438 16.45 33.10 -5.82
N ILE A 439 16.55 32.98 -7.14
CA ILE A 439 16.75 34.08 -8.08
C ILE A 439 15.54 34.11 -9.00
N ASN A 440 14.71 35.14 -8.87
CA ASN A 440 13.39 35.21 -9.49
C ASN A 440 12.54 33.96 -9.15
N HIS A 441 12.23 33.10 -10.13
CA HIS A 441 11.39 31.92 -9.96
C HIS A 441 12.16 30.60 -9.79
N ILE A 442 13.48 30.61 -9.91
CA ILE A 442 14.32 29.41 -9.83
C ILE A 442 15.21 29.52 -8.60
N GLY A 443 15.27 28.46 -7.81
CA GLY A 443 16.11 28.41 -6.64
C GLY A 443 16.73 27.05 -6.40
N CYS A 444 17.66 27.04 -5.45
CA CYS A 444 18.27 25.85 -4.90
C CYS A 444 17.89 25.73 -3.43
N MET A 445 17.81 24.50 -2.94
CA MET A 445 17.62 24.24 -1.52
C MET A 445 18.47 23.10 -1.02
N ILE A 446 18.77 23.15 0.28
CA ILE A 446 19.35 22.07 1.05
C ILE A 446 18.54 21.92 2.34
N GLN A 447 18.20 20.69 2.68
CA GLN A 447 17.52 20.32 3.91
C GLN A 447 18.35 19.24 4.61
N TYR A 448 18.76 19.51 5.84
CA TYR A 448 19.46 18.57 6.71
C TYR A 448 18.55 18.20 7.88
N ASN A 449 18.19 16.92 8.00
CA ASN A 449 17.27 16.43 9.01
C ASN A 449 18.05 15.78 10.15
N PHE A 450 18.13 16.48 11.29
CA PHE A 450 18.81 15.98 12.49
C PHE A 450 18.02 14.90 13.24
N SER A 451 16.77 14.65 12.84
CA SER A 451 16.05 13.43 13.20
C SER A 451 16.59 12.22 12.43
N ASN A 452 16.76 11.09 13.11
CA ASN A 452 17.19 9.86 12.45
C ASN A 452 16.13 9.32 11.49
N LEU A 453 16.59 8.77 10.36
CA LEU A 453 15.73 8.14 9.36
C LEU A 453 15.03 6.91 9.92
N PHE A 454 15.76 6.12 10.70
CA PHE A 454 15.29 4.90 11.33
C PHE A 454 14.96 5.14 12.80
N LYS A 455 14.05 4.33 13.35
CA LYS A 455 13.81 4.27 14.79
C LYS A 455 15.04 3.74 15.53
N PRO A 456 15.17 4.04 16.83
CA PRO A 456 16.24 3.48 17.65
C PRO A 456 16.30 1.96 17.53
N ASN A 457 17.50 1.41 17.28
CA ASN A 457 17.75 -0.03 17.12
C ASN A 457 16.90 -0.69 16.02
N LYS A 458 16.50 0.05 14.98
CA LYS A 458 15.79 -0.49 13.81
C LYS A 458 16.50 -0.21 12.48
N GLY A 459 17.75 0.20 12.54
CA GLY A 459 18.58 0.57 11.39
C GLY A 459 19.77 1.41 11.82
N PRO A 460 20.61 1.86 10.87
CA PRO A 460 21.76 2.68 11.19
C PRO A 460 21.34 4.05 11.72
N ASP A 461 22.17 4.61 12.59
CA ASP A 461 22.00 5.98 13.08
C ASP A 461 22.45 6.98 12.00
N VAL A 462 21.49 7.36 11.14
CA VAL A 462 21.72 8.23 9.97
C VAL A 462 20.67 9.31 9.83
N ASN A 463 21.14 10.48 9.37
CA ASN A 463 20.38 11.70 9.20
C ASN A 463 20.13 11.99 7.71
N PRO A 464 18.86 12.13 7.28
CA PRO A 464 18.52 12.46 5.89
C PRO A 464 19.01 13.83 5.43
N VAL A 465 19.47 13.89 4.19
CA VAL A 465 19.86 15.11 3.48
C VAL A 465 19.16 15.18 2.13
N GLU A 466 18.48 16.28 1.87
CA GLU A 466 17.86 16.55 0.57
C GLU A 466 18.44 17.82 -0.04
N ILE A 467 18.90 17.74 -1.30
CA ILE A 467 19.46 18.87 -2.05
C ILE A 467 18.71 18.97 -3.36
N GLY A 468 18.15 20.13 -3.72
CA GLY A 468 17.28 20.19 -4.88
C GLY A 468 17.16 21.55 -5.54
N LEU A 469 16.60 21.53 -6.75
CA LEU A 469 16.13 22.73 -7.43
C LEU A 469 14.65 22.94 -7.11
N ILE A 470 14.26 24.18 -6.90
CA ILE A 470 12.91 24.60 -6.59
C ILE A 470 12.46 25.68 -7.57
N PHE A 471 11.18 25.64 -7.92
CA PHE A 471 10.52 26.54 -8.86
C PHE A 471 9.38 27.22 -8.10
N SER A 472 9.56 28.49 -7.76
CA SER A 472 8.58 29.28 -7.01
C SER A 472 7.42 29.70 -7.92
N ILE A 473 6.19 29.59 -7.40
CA ILE A 473 4.94 29.84 -8.12
C ILE A 473 4.39 31.22 -7.77
#